data_AF-A0AAW7VL24-F1
#
_entry.id   AF-A0AAW7VL24-F1
#
_cell.length_a   1.000
_cell.length_b   1.000
_cell.length_c   1.000
_cell.angle_alpha   90.00
_cell.angle_beta   90.00
_cell.angle_gamma   90.00
#
_symmetry.space_group_name_H-M   'P 1'
#
loop_
_entity.id
_entity.type
_entity.pdbx_description
1 polymer ?
#
loop_
_entity_poly.entity_id
_entity_poly.type
_entity_poly.pdbx_seq_one_letter_code
_entity_poly.pdbx_strand_id
1 'polypeptide(L)' 'RKIIAAEVFASESGKHAAELLQRAVWNEKCSSSNLVLHSDNGGPMRSYTLLAKMYALGVLSSYSRPRVSNDNPYSESLFR' A
#
# COMPACT_ATOMS: atom_id res chain seq x y z
N ARG A 1 1.20 -16.03 -1.55
CA ARG A 1 1.02 -14.60 -1.19
C ARG A 1 1.14 -14.48 0.32
N LYS A 2 1.73 -13.39 0.84
CA LYS A 2 1.99 -13.17 2.26
C LYS A 2 1.39 -11.82 2.65
N ILE A 3 0.64 -11.76 3.76
CA ILE A 3 0.28 -10.49 4.39
C ILE A 3 1.51 -10.04 5.19
N ILE A 4 2.04 -8.86 4.87
CA ILE A 4 3.26 -8.34 5.50
C ILE A 4 2.98 -7.29 6.59
N ALA A 5 1.78 -6.67 6.55
CA ALA A 5 1.33 -5.72 7.56
C ALA A 5 -0.21 -5.58 7.50
N ALA A 6 -0.85 -5.36 8.64
CA ALA A 6 -2.27 -5.04 8.77
C ALA A 6 -2.52 -4.30 10.09
N GLU A 7 -3.30 -3.22 10.03
CA GLU A 7 -3.65 -2.40 11.19
C GLU A 7 -5.06 -1.85 11.03
N VAL A 8 -5.75 -1.60 12.15
CA VAL A 8 -7.14 -1.12 12.18
C VAL A 8 -7.18 0.23 12.88
N PHE A 9 -7.87 1.18 12.26
CA PHE A 9 -8.04 2.53 12.75
C PHE A 9 -9.53 2.91 12.73
N ALA A 10 -9.92 3.89 13.55
CA ALA A 10 -11.30 4.36 13.63
C ALA A 10 -11.74 5.13 12.37
N SER A 11 -10.80 5.61 11.56
CA SER A 11 -11.07 6.33 10.32
C SER A 11 -9.97 6.11 9.28
N GLU A 12 -10.34 6.33 8.02
CA GLU A 12 -9.43 6.30 6.89
C GLU A 12 -8.56 7.57 6.87
N SER A 13 -7.24 7.40 6.79
CA SER A 13 -6.30 8.53 6.74
C SER A 13 -5.03 8.18 5.97
N GLY A 14 -4.56 9.14 5.17
CA GLY A 14 -3.27 9.06 4.49
C GLY A 14 -2.08 8.90 5.44
N LYS A 15 -2.18 9.46 6.66
CA LYS A 15 -1.15 9.30 7.69
C LYS A 15 -1.03 7.84 8.14
N HIS A 16 -2.16 7.20 8.43
CA HIS A 16 -2.18 5.80 8.84
C HIS A 16 -1.62 4.89 7.75
N ALA A 17 -2.01 5.11 6.49
CA ALA A 17 -1.46 4.38 5.35
C ALA A 17 0.06 4.55 5.22
N ALA A 18 0.57 5.78 5.38
CA ALA A 18 2.00 6.09 5.28
C ALA A 18 2.82 5.40 6.38
N GLU A 19 2.31 5.41 7.61
CA GLU A 19 2.96 4.76 8.75
C GLU A 19 2.99 3.23 8.61
N LEU A 20 1.88 2.64 8.16
CA LEU A 20 1.78 1.21 7.89
C LEU A 20 2.77 0.79 6.78
N LEU A 21 2.82 1.55 5.69
CA LEU A 21 3.74 1.29 4.58
C LEU A 21 5.20 1.31 5.05
N GLN A 22 5.57 2.33 5.85
CA GLN A 22 6.92 2.47 6.37
C GLN A 22 7.33 1.27 7.23
N ARG A 23 6.45 0.83 8.15
CA ARG A 23 6.69 -0.36 8.97
C ARG A 23 6.83 -1.63 8.12
N ALA A 24 5.97 -1.79 7.12
CA ALA A 24 6.01 -2.94 6.22
C ALA A 24 7.34 -3.01 5.45
N VAL A 25 7.77 -1.89 4.86
CA VAL A 25 9.03 -1.78 4.11
C VAL A 25 10.23 -2.12 4.99
N TRP A 26 10.26 -1.61 6.22
CA TRP A 26 11.34 -1.87 7.17
C TRP A 26 11.37 -3.32 7.65
N ASN A 27 10.21 -3.89 7.99
CA ASN A 27 10.12 -5.27 8.49
C ASN A 27 10.52 -6.29 7.42
N GLU A 28 10.11 -6.05 6.18
CA GLU A 28 10.50 -6.91 5.05
C GLU A 28 11.92 -6.60 4.54
N LYS A 29 12.59 -5.57 5.08
CA LYS A 29 13.94 -5.12 4.67
C LYS A 29 14.02 -4.81 3.17
N CYS A 30 12.93 -4.30 2.62
CA CYS A 30 12.75 -4.07 1.18
C CYS A 30 12.98 -2.60 0.83
N SER A 31 14.21 -2.10 0.96
CA SER A 31 14.56 -0.76 0.43
C SER A 31 15.20 -0.94 -0.93
N SER A 32 14.38 -0.98 -1.99
CA SER A 32 14.86 -1.09 -3.37
C SER A 32 14.17 -0.06 -4.24
N SER A 33 14.91 0.55 -5.16
CA SER A 33 14.42 1.54 -6.13
C SER A 33 13.36 1.03 -7.11
N ASN A 34 13.05 -0.27 -7.09
CA ASN A 34 12.09 -0.92 -7.97
C ASN A 34 10.85 -1.46 -7.25
N LEU A 35 10.62 -1.09 -5.97
CA LEU A 35 9.43 -1.51 -5.24
C LEU A 35 8.22 -0.73 -5.76
N VAL A 36 7.21 -1.43 -6.27
CA VAL A 36 5.95 -0.84 -6.74
C VAL A 36 4.82 -1.19 -5.78
N LEU A 37 4.14 -0.17 -5.25
CA LEU A 37 2.89 -0.33 -4.53
C LEU A 37 1.75 -0.19 -5.54
N HIS A 38 1.01 -1.27 -5.74
CA HIS A 38 -0.25 -1.27 -6.46
C HIS A 38 -1.38 -0.98 -5.48
N SER A 39 -2.03 0.18 -5.63
CA SER A 39 -3.15 0.59 -4.78
C SER A 39 -4.38 0.93 -5.60
N ASP A 40 -5.54 0.94 -4.95
CA ASP A 40 -6.75 1.46 -5.57
C ASP A 40 -6.72 3.00 -5.65
N ASN A 41 -7.82 3.58 -6.14
CA ASN A 41 -8.00 5.03 -6.27
C ASN A 41 -8.67 5.67 -5.04
N GLY A 42 -8.64 5.00 -3.88
CA GLY A 42 -9.23 5.51 -2.65
C GLY A 42 -8.53 6.80 -2.13
N GLY A 43 -9.27 7.61 -1.38
CA GLY A 43 -8.78 8.89 -0.84
C GLY A 43 -7.44 8.78 -0.08
N PRO A 44 -7.30 7.85 0.88
CA PRO A 44 -6.04 7.64 1.60
C PRO A 44 -4.89 7.20 0.67
N MET A 45 -5.18 6.32 -0.29
CA MET A 45 -4.20 5.79 -1.23
C MET A 45 -3.67 6.85 -2.20
N ARG A 46 -4.44 7.91 -2.45
CA ARG A 46 -4.04 9.07 -3.26
C ARG A 46 -3.62 10.28 -2.44
N SER A 47 -3.54 10.15 -1.11
CA SER A 47 -3.19 11.27 -0.24
C SER A 47 -1.77 11.76 -0.48
N TYR A 48 -1.58 13.09 -0.37
CA TYR A 48 -0.24 13.70 -0.46
C TYR A 48 0.74 13.10 0.57
N THR A 49 0.25 12.85 1.79
CA THR A 49 1.06 12.28 2.87
C THR A 49 1.61 10.90 2.53
N LEU A 50 0.77 10.00 1.99
CA LEU A 50 1.21 8.68 1.58
C LEU A 50 2.17 8.77 0.40
N LEU A 51 1.84 9.58 -0.62
CA LEU A 51 2.68 9.75 -1.79
C LEU A 51 4.08 10.27 -1.43
N ALA A 52 4.16 11.31 -0.58
CA ALA A 52 5.44 11.83 -0.08
C ALA A 52 6.24 10.77 0.68
N LYS A 53 5.57 9.92 1.46
CA LYS A 53 6.22 8.80 2.16
C LYS A 53 6.75 7.75 1.19
N MET A 54 5.99 7.40 0.16
CA MET A 54 6.42 6.46 -0.88
C MET A 54 7.69 6.97 -1.57
N TYR A 55 7.72 8.24 -1.97
CA TYR A 55 8.93 8.86 -2.53
C TYR A 55 10.13 8.79 -1.59
N ALA A 56 9.94 9.12 -0.30
CA ALA A 56 11.01 9.05 0.69
C ALA A 56 11.54 7.62 0.91
N LEU A 57 10.72 6.61 0.71
CA LEU A 57 11.09 5.19 0.84
C LEU A 57 11.60 4.57 -0.47
N GLY A 58 11.58 5.31 -1.59
CA GLY A 58 11.93 4.78 -2.91
C GLY A 58 10.88 3.84 -3.51
N VAL A 59 9.62 3.97 -3.08
CA VAL A 59 8.49 3.16 -3.56
C VAL A 59 7.76 3.90 -4.68
N LEU A 60 7.52 3.21 -5.79
CA LEU A 60 6.74 3.71 -6.92
C LEU A 60 5.25 3.43 -6.73
N SER A 61 4.39 4.41 -7.04
CA SER A 61 2.94 4.23 -7.00
C SER A 61 2.39 3.75 -8.33
N SER A 62 1.50 2.76 -8.31
CA SER A 62 0.71 2.34 -9.46
C SER A 62 -0.76 2.22 -9.07
N TYR A 63 -1.63 2.96 -9.75
CA TYR A 63 -3.08 2.98 -9.52
C TYR A 63 -3.87 2.19 -10.55
N SER A 64 -3.16 1.65 -11.55
CA SER A 64 -3.75 0.81 -12.58
C SER A 64 -3.81 -0.62 -12.07
N ARG A 65 -4.99 -1.24 -12.15
CA ARG A 65 -5.09 -2.68 -11.92
C ARG A 65 -4.14 -3.41 -12.89
N PRO A 66 -3.29 -4.32 -12.43
CA PRO A 66 -2.51 -5.17 -13.31
C PRO A 66 -3.44 -5.86 -14.31
N ARG A 67 -3.08 -5.85 -15.61
CA ARG A 67 -3.86 -6.54 -16.66
C ARG A 67 -3.82 -8.07 -16.56
N VAL A 68 -3.11 -8.59 -15.57
CA VAL A 68 -3.08 -10.00 -15.21
C VAL A 68 -4.05 -10.22 -14.06
N SER A 69 -4.96 -11.17 -14.22
CA SER A 69 -5.91 -11.65 -13.21
C SER A 69 -5.17 -12.34 -12.05
N ASN A 70 -4.43 -11.53 -11.30
CA ASN A 70 -3.61 -11.93 -10.18
C ASN A 70 -3.81 -10.91 -9.04
N ASP A 71 -4.82 -10.05 -9.08
CA ASP A 71 -5.34 -9.42 -7.86
C ASP A 71 -6.32 -10.39 -7.21
N ASN A 72 -6.11 -10.68 -5.94
CA ASN A 72 -6.76 -11.78 -5.24
C ASN A 72 -8.20 -11.39 -4.86
N PRO A 73 -9.25 -11.90 -5.52
CA PRO A 73 -10.64 -11.64 -5.11
C PRO A 73 -10.93 -12.16 -3.70
N TYR A 74 -10.09 -13.07 -3.16
CA TYR A 74 -10.27 -13.65 -1.84
C TYR A 74 -9.99 -12.66 -0.70
N SER A 75 -8.97 -11.79 -0.80
CA SER A 75 -8.75 -10.74 0.20
C SER A 75 -9.84 -9.67 0.14
N GLU A 76 -10.35 -9.36 -1.06
CA GLU A 76 -11.47 -8.44 -1.23
C GLU A 76 -12.79 -9.04 -0.69
N SER A 77 -12.98 -10.36 -0.75
CA SER A 77 -14.17 -11.03 -0.21
C SER A 77 -14.30 -10.98 1.32
N LEU A 78 -13.21 -10.72 2.04
CA LEU A 78 -13.22 -10.56 3.51
C LEU A 78 -13.73 -9.18 3.94
N PHE A 79 -13.78 -8.21 3.03
CA PHE A 79 -14.32 -6.87 3.26
C PHE A 79 -15.74 -6.70 2.68
N ARG A 80 -16.37 -7.80 2.24
CA ARG A 80 -17.74 -7.82 1.72
C ARG A 80 -18.73 -8.33 2.76
#